data_AF-A0A1H6I8T0-F1
#
_entry.id   AF-A0A1H6I8T0-F1
#
_cell.length_a   1.000
_cell.length_b   1.000
_cell.length_c   1.000
_cell.angle_alpha   90.00
_cell.angle_beta   90.00
_cell.angle_gamma   90.00
#
_symmetry.space_group_name_H-M   'P 1'
#
loop_
_entity.id
_entity.type
_entity.pdbx_description
1 polymer ?
#
loop_
_entity_poly.entity_id
_entity_poly.type
_entity_poly.pdbx_seq_one_letter_code
_entity_poly.pdbx_strand_id
1 'polypeptide(L)' 'MAEFENPYAEESPFVQAHFDCLDCGGKLWEYAVQRRMVCEDCRAVFATGDVFEAQT' A
#
# COMPACT_ATOMS: atom_id res chain seq x y z
N MET A 1 12.53 -16.74 -28.83
CA MET A 1 11.76 -15.75 -28.05
C MET A 1 12.59 -15.47 -26.82
N ALA A 2 13.01 -14.22 -26.58
CA ALA A 2 13.78 -13.91 -25.38
C ALA A 2 12.80 -13.94 -24.19
N GLU A 3 13.10 -14.76 -23.19
CA GLU A 3 12.36 -14.79 -21.93
C GLU A 3 12.79 -13.56 -21.14
N PHE A 4 11.87 -12.59 -21.00
CA PHE A 4 12.11 -11.41 -20.17
C PHE A 4 11.79 -11.78 -18.73
N GLU A 5 12.82 -12.10 -17.95
CA GLU A 5 12.69 -12.21 -16.50
C GLU A 5 12.46 -10.82 -15.93
N ASN A 6 11.23 -10.57 -15.48
CA ASN A 6 10.87 -9.32 -14.83
C ASN A 6 11.54 -9.28 -13.44
N PRO A 7 12.54 -8.41 -13.21
CA PRO A 7 13.23 -8.33 -11.92
C PRO A 7 12.30 -7.82 -10.79
N TYR A 8 11.12 -7.30 -11.14
CA TYR A 8 10.09 -6.87 -10.20
C TYR A 8 9.04 -7.96 -9.91
N ALA A 9 9.24 -9.20 -10.39
CA ALA A 9 8.33 -10.32 -10.10
C ALA A 9 8.51 -10.88 -8.68
N GLU A 10 9.68 -10.69 -8.07
CA GLU A 10 10.00 -11.20 -6.73
C GLU A 10 9.48 -10.28 -5.61
N GLU A 11 9.24 -9.01 -5.89
CA GLU A 11 8.71 -8.05 -4.91
C GLU A 11 7.20 -7.89 -5.12
N SER A 12 6.38 -8.42 -4.21
CA SER A 12 4.93 -8.13 -4.21
C SER A 12 4.72 -6.64 -4.00
N PRO A 13 4.23 -5.87 -5.01
CA PRO A 13 4.14 -4.42 -4.91
C PRO A 13 3.04 -3.95 -3.95
N PHE A 14 2.19 -4.88 -3.51
CA PHE A 14 1.08 -4.68 -2.59
C PHE A 14 1.34 -5.51 -1.34
N VAL A 15 1.60 -4.83 -0.24
CA VAL A 15 1.66 -5.45 1.08
C VAL A 15 0.47 -4.94 1.88
N GLN A 16 -0.26 -5.85 2.53
CA GLN A 16 -1.31 -5.43 3.46
C GLN A 16 -0.65 -4.62 4.58
N ALA A 17 -1.05 -3.37 4.71
CA ALA A 17 -0.49 -2.50 5.74
C ALA A 17 -1.18 -2.82 7.07
N HIS A 18 -0.44 -2.88 8.17
CA HIS A 18 -1.00 -3.09 9.51
C HIS A 18 -1.72 -1.86 10.08
N PHE A 19 -2.27 -1.00 9.21
CA PHE A 19 -2.90 0.27 9.57
C PHE A 19 -4.37 0.28 9.17
N ASP A 20 -5.16 1.02 9.93
CA ASP A 20 -6.58 1.23 9.64
C ASP A 20 -6.77 2.53 8.83
N CYS A 21 -7.78 2.56 7.98
CA CYS A 21 -8.10 3.72 7.16
C CYS A 21 -8.55 4.88 8.05
N LEU A 22 -7.96 6.05 7.85
CA LEU A 22 -8.25 7.26 8.63
C LEU A 22 -9.69 7.76 8.44
N ASP A 23 -10.35 7.39 7.33
CA ASP A 23 -11.70 7.85 7.00
C ASP A 23 -12.80 6.86 7.41
N CYS A 24 -12.57 5.55 7.25
CA CYS A 24 -13.62 4.54 7.43
C CYS A 24 -13.24 3.37 8.36
N GLY A 25 -12.01 3.31 8.88
CA GLY A 25 -11.54 2.22 9.73
C GLY A 25 -11.33 0.87 9.01
N GLY A 26 -11.45 0.83 7.68
CA GLY A 26 -11.15 -0.34 6.85
C GLY A 26 -9.64 -0.63 6.77
N LYS A 27 -9.24 -1.77 6.20
CA LYS A 27 -7.81 -2.10 6.10
C LYS A 27 -7.11 -1.31 4.99
N LEU A 28 -5.91 -0.82 5.30
CA LEU A 28 -5.05 -0.15 4.32
C LEU A 28 -4.10 -1.15 3.64
N TRP A 29 -3.83 -0.89 2.37
CA TRP A 29 -2.87 -1.61 1.55
C TRP A 29 -1.79 -0.64 1.08
N GLU A 30 -0.53 -1.00 1.23
CA GLU A 30 0.59 -0.15 0.83
C GLU A 30 1.08 -0.51 -0.58
N TYR A 31 1.16 0.52 -1.42
CA TYR A 31 1.94 0.52 -2.65
C TYR A 31 3.37 0.94 -2.33
N ALA A 32 4.22 -0.03 -2.00
CA ALA A 32 5.56 0.21 -1.47
C ALA A 32 6.41 1.12 -2.39
N VAL A 33 6.28 0.96 -3.71
CA VAL A 33 7.02 1.77 -4.71
C VAL A 33 6.64 3.24 -4.67
N GLN A 34 5.39 3.57 -4.34
CA GLN A 34 4.89 4.95 -4.34
C GLN A 34 4.78 5.55 -2.94
N ARG A 35 5.02 4.76 -1.88
CA ARG A 35 4.81 5.16 -0.47
C ARG A 35 3.42 5.75 -0.25
N ARG A 36 2.43 5.08 -0.83
CA ARG A 36 1.01 5.43 -0.74
C ARG A 36 0.25 4.27 -0.15
N MET A 37 -0.71 4.57 0.71
CA MET A 37 -1.65 3.59 1.22
C MET A 37 -3.03 3.82 0.63
N VAL A 38 -3.70 2.74 0.22
CA VAL A 38 -5.08 2.77 -0.27
C VAL A 38 -5.99 1.99 0.65
N CYS A 39 -7.19 2.50 0.89
CA CYS A 39 -8.25 1.72 1.53
C CYS A 39 -9.02 0.93 0.46
N GLU A 40 -9.23 -0.36 0.69
CA GLU A 40 -10.04 -1.19 -0.22
C GLU A 40 -11.52 -0.78 -0.21
N ASP A 41 -12.05 -0.40 0.96
CA ASP A 41 -13.47 -0.12 1.16
C ASP A 41 -13.89 1.24 0.59
N CYS A 42 -13.21 2.32 0.99
CA CYS A 42 -13.58 3.69 0.61
C CYS A 42 -12.74 4.26 -0.53
N ARG A 43 -11.70 3.55 -0.98
CA ARG A 43 -10.76 3.97 -2.04
C ARG A 43 -10.03 5.29 -1.75
N ALA A 44 -10.02 5.72 -0.49
CA ALA A 44 -9.19 6.83 -0.06
C ALA A 44 -7.71 6.48 -0.18
N VAL A 45 -6.89 7.50 -0.50
CA VAL A 45 -5.45 7.37 -0.71
C VAL A 45 -4.72 8.30 0.25
N PHE A 46 -3.78 7.75 0.99
CA PHE A 46 -3.01 8.45 2.01
C PHE A 46 -1.51 8.36 1.70
N ALA A 47 -0.71 9.31 2.18
CA ALA A 47 0.74 9.12 2.22
C ALA A 47 1.09 8.15 3.36
N THR A 48 2.05 7.24 3.14
CA THR A 48 2.51 6.30 4.17
C THR A 48 2.94 7.03 5.45
N GLY A 49 3.61 8.19 5.32
CA GLY A 49 4.06 9.00 6.46
C GLY A 49 2.90 9.50 7.32
N ASP A 50 1.87 10.08 6.71
CA ASP A 50 0.70 10.62 7.43
C ASP A 50 -0.04 9.52 8.22
N VAL A 51 -0.15 8.32 7.65
CA VAL A 51 -0.77 7.17 8.33
C VAL A 51 0.09 6.70 9.50
N PHE A 52 1.41 6.65 9.32
CA PHE A 52 2.34 6.24 10.36
C PHE A 52 2.33 7.22 11.54
N GLU A 53 2.35 8.53 11.28
CA GLU A 53 2.26 9.57 12.30
C GLU A 53 0.93 9.55 13.05
N ALA A 54 -0.17 9.18 12.39
CA ALA A 54 -1.49 9.12 13.01
C ALA A 54 -1.73 7.89 13.91
N GLN A 55 -0.93 6.82 13.75
CA GLN A 55 -1.20 5.51 14.37
C GLN A 55 0.00 4.89 15.10
N THR A 56 1.07 5.65 15.35
CA THR A 56 2.15 5.34 16.30
C THR A 56 1.92 6.05 17.62
#